data_AF-A0A7J2VT83-F1
#
_entry.id   AF-A0A7J2VT83-F1
#
_cell.length_a   1.000
_cell.length_b   1.000
_cell.length_c   1.000
_cell.angle_alpha   90.00
_cell.angle_beta   90.00
_cell.angle_gamma   90.00
#
_symmetry.space_group_name_H-M   'P 1'
#
loop_
_entity.id
_entity.type
_entity.pdbx_description
1 polymer ?
#
loop_
_entity_poly.entity_id
_entity_poly.type
_entity_poly.pdbx_seq_one_letter_code
_entity_poly.pdbx_strand_id
1 'polypeptide(L)'
;MKLVVDTNILFSFFRDTIVRKIIVNSKILGLELFTPKYAFEEIIANKSKVMKYAGINSDEYFEFVISTLQYFVRTIPSEFFEDLKEEAKRISPDFKDSPFFALALKLNCGIWSNEKRLKRQSRVSVFSTREIVRLLFKSKS
;
A
#
# COMPACT_ATOMS: atom_id res chain seq x y z
N MET A 1 5.77 -10.72 7.64
CA MET A 1 5.88 -9.26 7.89
C MET A 1 4.57 -8.60 7.49
N LYS A 2 4.03 -7.72 8.34
CA LYS A 2 2.83 -6.93 8.03
C LYS A 2 3.23 -5.57 7.45
N LEU A 3 2.51 -5.10 6.44
CA LEU A 3 2.75 -3.80 5.82
C LEU A 3 1.44 -3.08 5.47
N VAL A 4 1.39 -1.78 5.75
CA VAL A 4 0.40 -0.86 5.18
C VAL A 4 0.89 -0.37 3.82
N VAL A 5 0.11 -0.59 2.77
CA VAL A 5 0.45 -0.28 1.38
C VAL A 5 -0.11 1.10 1.01
N ASP A 6 0.77 2.00 0.59
CA ASP A 6 0.39 3.35 0.12
C ASP A 6 -0.35 3.31 -1.24
N THR A 7 -1.24 4.28 -1.50
CA THR A 7 -2.00 4.42 -2.75
C THR A 7 -1.11 4.38 -3.99
N ASN A 8 0.08 5.00 -3.95
CA ASN A 8 0.99 4.97 -5.11
C ASN A 8 1.53 3.56 -5.42
N ILE A 9 1.70 2.72 -4.38
CA ILE A 9 2.09 1.32 -4.56
C ILE A 9 0.92 0.53 -5.12
N LEU A 10 -0.30 0.72 -4.59
CA LEU A 10 -1.51 0.12 -5.15
C LEU A 10 -1.71 0.52 -6.62
N PHE A 11 -1.49 1.78 -6.97
CA PHE A 11 -1.57 2.26 -8.35
C PHE A 11 -0.53 1.60 -9.27
N SER A 12 0.69 1.36 -8.76
CA SER A 12 1.76 0.68 -9.49
C SER A 12 1.45 -0.80 -9.80
N PHE A 13 0.51 -1.41 -9.07
CA PHE A 13 0.06 -2.80 -9.28
C PHE A 13 -0.63 -2.99 -10.65
N PHE A 14 -1.25 -1.95 -11.20
CA PHE A 14 -2.01 -2.04 -12.46
C PHE A 14 -1.12 -2.21 -13.70
N ARG A 15 0.20 -2.02 -13.56
CA ARG A 15 1.20 -2.29 -14.60
C ARG A 15 2.00 -3.53 -14.26
N ASP A 16 2.65 -4.13 -15.25
CA ASP A 16 3.62 -5.21 -15.00
C ASP A 16 4.90 -4.66 -14.37
N THR A 17 4.86 -4.54 -13.05
CA THR A 17 5.97 -3.99 -12.24
C THR A 17 6.41 -5.00 -11.19
N ILE A 18 7.60 -4.77 -10.61
CA ILE A 18 8.06 -5.55 -9.46
C ILE A 18 7.07 -5.45 -8.27
N VAL A 19 6.34 -4.34 -8.13
CA VAL A 19 5.28 -4.19 -7.13
C VAL A 19 4.19 -5.23 -7.35
N ARG A 20 3.70 -5.37 -8.58
CA ARG A 20 2.70 -6.40 -8.94
C ARG A 20 3.20 -7.79 -8.56
N LYS A 21 4.44 -8.12 -8.93
CA LYS A 21 5.08 -9.41 -8.63
C LYS A 21 5.18 -9.68 -7.12
N ILE A 22 5.54 -8.68 -6.32
CA ILE A 22 5.61 -8.81 -4.85
C ILE A 22 4.21 -9.03 -4.26
N ILE A 23 3.21 -8.24 -4.68
CA ILE A 23 1.85 -8.33 -4.14
C ILE A 23 1.21 -9.69 -4.44
N VAL A 24 1.30 -10.20 -5.68
CA VAL A 24 0.72 -11.50 -6.03
C VAL A 24 1.43 -12.68 -5.37
N ASN A 25 2.71 -12.52 -5.02
CA ASN A 25 3.48 -13.52 -4.27
C ASN A 25 3.51 -13.24 -2.76
N SER A 26 2.74 -12.25 -2.27
CA SER A 26 2.83 -11.77 -0.89
C SER A 26 2.69 -12.90 0.12
N LYS A 27 1.72 -13.79 -0.07
CA LYS A 27 1.49 -14.97 0.80
C LYS A 27 2.72 -15.89 0.89
N ILE A 28 3.34 -16.21 -0.25
CA ILE A 28 4.54 -17.07 -0.33
C ILE A 28 5.75 -16.35 0.30
N LEU A 29 5.84 -15.04 0.11
CA LEU A 29 6.88 -14.17 0.67
C LEU A 29 6.65 -13.88 2.18
N GLY A 30 5.63 -14.46 2.80
CA GLY A 30 5.28 -14.22 4.20
C GLY A 30 4.86 -12.78 4.50
N LEU A 31 4.31 -12.08 3.51
CA LEU A 31 3.80 -10.72 3.63
C LEU A 31 2.28 -10.72 3.85
N GLU A 32 1.85 -9.96 4.84
CA GLU A 32 0.44 -9.61 5.04
C GLU A 32 0.27 -8.13 4.71
N LEU A 33 -0.56 -7.82 3.71
CA LEU A 33 -0.69 -6.48 3.17
C LEU A 33 -2.04 -5.87 3.54
N PHE A 34 -2.01 -4.63 4.01
CA PHE A 34 -3.17 -3.89 4.46
C PHE A 34 -3.19 -2.51 3.81
N THR A 35 -4.35 -1.89 3.70
CA THR A 35 -4.46 -0.47 3.30
C THR A 35 -5.75 0.13 3.87
N PRO A 36 -5.81 1.44 4.11
CA PRO A 36 -7.08 2.10 4.37
C PRO A 36 -8.08 1.87 3.23
N LYS A 37 -9.36 1.65 3.56
CA LYS A 37 -10.43 1.41 2.58
C LYS A 37 -10.54 2.53 1.54
N TYR A 38 -10.43 3.79 1.99
CA TYR A 38 -10.52 4.95 1.10
C TYR A 38 -9.44 4.94 0.00
N ALA A 39 -8.27 4.34 0.23
CA ALA A 39 -7.21 4.27 -0.78
C ALA A 39 -7.63 3.45 -2.01
N PHE A 40 -8.44 2.39 -1.78
CA PHE A 40 -9.06 1.64 -2.88
C PHE A 40 -10.20 2.42 -3.53
N GLU A 41 -11.04 3.07 -2.72
CA GLU A 41 -12.14 3.91 -3.23
C GLU A 41 -11.60 5.03 -4.13
N GLU A 42 -10.45 5.62 -3.79
CA GLU A 42 -9.75 6.59 -4.62
C GLU A 42 -9.30 6.01 -5.97
N ILE A 43 -8.76 4.78 -5.99
CA ILE A 43 -8.37 4.10 -7.23
C ILE A 43 -9.58 3.86 -8.13
N ILE A 44 -10.67 3.37 -7.56
CA ILE A 44 -11.92 3.08 -8.28
C ILE A 44 -12.54 4.39 -8.80
N ALA A 45 -12.61 5.43 -7.97
CA ALA A 45 -13.12 6.74 -8.37
C ALA A 45 -12.27 7.37 -9.50
N ASN A 46 -10.98 7.03 -9.56
CA ASN A 46 -10.06 7.47 -10.60
C ASN A 46 -9.88 6.43 -11.74
N LYS A 47 -10.83 5.51 -11.95
CA LYS A 47 -10.76 4.41 -12.95
C LYS A 47 -10.18 4.86 -14.29
N SER A 48 -10.73 5.90 -14.92
CA SER A 48 -10.27 6.37 -16.24
C SER A 48 -8.79 6.80 -16.25
N LYS A 49 -8.30 7.41 -15.16
CA LYS A 49 -6.90 7.81 -14.99
C LYS A 49 -6.00 6.59 -14.80
N VAL A 50 -6.44 5.62 -14.00
CA VAL A 50 -5.71 4.36 -13.75
C VAL A 50 -5.60 3.55 -15.04
N MET A 51 -6.71 3.38 -15.77
CA MET A 51 -6.75 2.66 -17.03
C MET A 51 -5.82 3.28 -18.07
N LYS A 52 -5.89 4.61 -18.25
CA LYS A 52 -4.99 5.34 -19.15
C LYS A 52 -3.52 5.18 -18.77
N TYR A 53 -3.19 5.31 -17.48
CA TYR A 53 -1.83 5.12 -16.98
C TYR A 53 -1.31 3.70 -17.21
N ALA A 54 -2.17 2.71 -17.01
CA ALA A 54 -1.82 1.31 -17.11
C ALA A 54 -1.85 0.77 -18.55
N GLY A 55 -2.44 1.50 -19.50
CA GLY A 55 -2.67 1.02 -20.86
C GLY A 55 -3.78 -0.04 -20.92
N ILE A 56 -4.75 0.02 -19.99
CA ILE A 56 -5.89 -0.89 -19.94
C ILE A 56 -7.03 -0.29 -20.75
N ASN A 57 -7.51 -1.04 -21.75
CA ASN A 57 -8.59 -0.62 -22.64
C ASN A 57 -9.90 -1.40 -22.41
N SER A 58 -9.90 -2.35 -21.48
CA SER A 58 -11.08 -3.17 -21.14
C SER A 58 -11.46 -2.94 -19.68
N ASP A 59 -12.73 -2.58 -19.47
CA ASP A 59 -13.32 -2.45 -18.16
C ASP A 59 -13.31 -3.78 -17.39
N GLU A 60 -13.62 -4.89 -18.07
CA GLU A 60 -13.58 -6.23 -17.48
C GLU A 60 -12.18 -6.57 -16.95
N TYR A 61 -11.14 -6.24 -17.73
CA TYR A 61 -9.77 -6.44 -17.28
C TYR A 61 -9.40 -5.54 -16.10
N PHE A 62 -9.90 -4.29 -16.08
CA PHE A 62 -9.72 -3.41 -14.92
C PHE A 62 -10.35 -4.00 -13.65
N GLU A 63 -11.61 -4.47 -13.73
CA GLU A 63 -12.30 -5.10 -12.58
C GLU A 63 -11.60 -6.40 -12.14
N PHE A 64 -11.05 -7.17 -13.08
CA PHE A 64 -10.22 -8.34 -12.76
C PHE A 64 -8.94 -7.95 -11.98
N VAL A 65 -8.27 -6.87 -12.38
CA VAL A 65 -7.07 -6.39 -11.67
C VAL A 65 -7.43 -5.85 -10.29
N ILE A 66 -8.56 -5.14 -10.15
CA ILE A 66 -9.08 -4.65 -8.85
C ILE A 66 -9.36 -5.83 -7.90
N SER A 67 -10.12 -6.83 -8.35
CA SER A 67 -10.45 -8.00 -7.53
C SER A 67 -9.21 -8.80 -7.14
N THR A 68 -8.24 -8.92 -8.05
CA THR A 68 -6.93 -9.52 -7.75
C THR A 68 -6.20 -8.72 -6.65
N LEU A 69 -6.17 -7.39 -6.75
CA LEU A 69 -5.51 -6.54 -5.75
C LEU A 69 -6.19 -6.68 -4.37
N GLN A 70 -7.53 -6.69 -4.32
CA GLN A 70 -8.31 -6.88 -3.09
C GLN A 70 -8.08 -8.26 -2.45
N TYR A 71 -7.83 -9.29 -3.26
CA TYR A 71 -7.51 -10.63 -2.75
C TYR A 71 -6.19 -10.67 -1.99
N PHE A 72 -5.19 -9.87 -2.40
CA PHE A 72 -3.86 -9.84 -1.78
C PHE A 72 -3.68 -8.73 -0.76
N VAL A 73 -4.42 -7.62 -0.86
CA VAL A 73 -4.31 -6.47 0.03
C VAL A 73 -5.63 -6.24 0.76
N ARG A 74 -5.63 -6.45 2.09
CA ARG A 74 -6.82 -6.28 2.91
C ARG A 74 -7.12 -4.81 3.13
N THR A 75 -8.36 -4.40 2.83
CA THR A 75 -8.84 -3.05 3.13
C THR A 75 -9.36 -2.97 4.56
N ILE A 76 -9.00 -1.89 5.27
CA ILE A 76 -9.44 -1.61 6.64
C ILE A 76 -10.21 -0.29 6.65
N PRO A 77 -11.49 -0.27 7.06
CA PRO A 77 -12.26 0.97 7.23
C PRO A 77 -11.64 1.89 8.28
N SER A 78 -11.80 3.21 8.11
CA SER A 78 -11.23 4.22 9.01
C SER A 78 -11.73 4.12 10.43
N GLU A 79 -12.97 3.65 10.64
CA GLU A 79 -13.55 3.49 11.97
C GLU A 79 -12.68 2.60 12.90
N PHE A 80 -11.88 1.68 12.34
CA PHE A 80 -11.05 0.75 13.12
C PHE A 80 -9.73 1.34 13.62
N PHE A 81 -9.33 2.52 13.12
CA PHE A 81 -8.08 3.18 13.51
C PHE A 81 -8.23 4.69 13.74
N GLU A 82 -9.48 5.19 13.83
CA GLU A 82 -9.79 6.59 14.11
C GLU A 82 -9.22 7.05 15.47
N ASP A 83 -9.11 6.13 16.43
CA ASP A 83 -8.52 6.35 17.76
C ASP A 83 -7.06 6.83 17.70
N LEU A 84 -6.34 6.50 16.63
CA LEU A 84 -4.94 6.85 16.43
C LEU A 84 -4.74 8.05 15.51
N LYS A 85 -5.82 8.67 15.01
CA LYS A 85 -5.76 9.76 14.05
C LYS A 85 -4.94 10.95 14.53
N GLU A 86 -5.10 11.35 15.79
CA GLU A 86 -4.37 12.50 16.34
C GLU A 86 -2.88 12.20 16.55
N GLU A 87 -2.51 10.97 16.96
CA GLU A 87 -1.10 10.56 17.01
C GLU A 87 -0.50 10.53 15.61
N ALA A 88 -1.24 9.96 14.65
CA ALA A 88 -0.81 9.86 13.26
C ALA A 88 -0.56 11.22 12.61
N LYS A 89 -1.41 12.22 12.87
CA LYS A 89 -1.20 13.60 12.40
C LYS A 89 0.08 14.24 12.94
N ARG A 90 0.49 13.90 14.18
CA ARG A 90 1.71 14.45 14.78
C ARG A 90 2.98 13.85 14.18
N ILE A 91 2.94 12.57 13.81
CA ILE A 91 4.10 11.87 13.25
C ILE A 91 4.17 11.96 11.73
N SER A 92 3.04 12.10 11.06
CA SER A 92 2.99 12.11 9.60
C SER A 92 3.63 13.39 9.06
N PRO A 93 4.60 13.29 8.13
CA PRO A 93 5.20 14.47 7.50
C PRO A 93 4.23 15.28 6.63
N ASP A 94 3.10 14.69 6.24
CA ASP A 94 1.99 15.34 5.52
C ASP A 94 0.65 14.86 6.10
N PHE A 95 -0.29 15.78 6.29
CA PHE A 95 -1.63 15.46 6.80
C PHE A 95 -2.36 14.42 5.95
N LYS A 96 -2.19 14.45 4.62
CA LYS A 96 -2.87 13.52 3.70
C LYS A 96 -2.40 12.07 3.89
N ASP A 97 -1.16 11.90 4.34
CA ASP A 97 -0.55 10.59 4.56
C ASP A 97 -0.88 10.03 5.96
N SER A 98 -1.48 10.85 6.85
CA SER A 98 -1.75 10.46 8.25
C SER A 98 -2.58 9.18 8.40
N PRO A 99 -3.57 8.85 7.55
CA PRO A 99 -4.33 7.62 7.77
C PRO A 99 -3.51 6.36 7.55
N PHE A 100 -2.47 6.39 6.70
CA PHE A 100 -1.54 5.26 6.55
C PHE A 100 -0.72 5.05 7.83
N PHE A 101 -0.31 6.14 8.48
CA PHE A 101 0.36 6.08 9.78
C PHE A 101 -0.58 5.57 10.88
N ALA A 102 -1.82 6.04 10.93
CA ALA A 102 -2.81 5.59 11.92
C ALA A 102 -3.03 4.08 11.81
N LEU A 103 -3.20 3.57 10.58
CA LEU A 103 -3.36 2.13 10.36
C LEU A 103 -2.08 1.34 10.70
N ALA A 104 -0.91 1.88 10.36
CA ALA A 104 0.36 1.23 10.67
C ALA A 104 0.61 1.14 12.18
N LEU A 105 0.26 2.19 12.93
CA LEU A 105 0.27 2.18 14.39
C LEU A 105 -0.72 1.16 14.94
N LYS A 106 -1.97 1.12 14.41
CA LYS A 106 -3.01 0.18 14.87
C LYS A 106 -2.59 -1.27 14.71
N LEU A 107 -1.95 -1.60 13.59
CA LEU A 107 -1.51 -2.94 13.26
C LEU A 107 -0.08 -3.25 13.75
N ASN A 108 0.57 -2.27 14.38
CA ASN A 108 1.98 -2.32 14.80
C ASN A 108 2.90 -2.84 13.69
N CYS A 109 2.87 -2.17 12.53
CA CYS A 109 3.58 -2.63 11.33
C CYS A 109 4.20 -1.47 10.54
N GLY A 110 4.93 -1.81 9.48
CA GLY A 110 5.58 -0.82 8.62
C GLY A 110 4.69 -0.32 7.50
N ILE A 111 5.07 0.78 6.86
CA ILE A 111 4.44 1.29 5.64
C ILE A 111 5.31 0.91 4.43
N TRP A 112 4.70 0.41 3.38
CA TRP A 112 5.31 0.28 2.07
C TRP A 112 4.95 1.50 1.22
N SER A 113 5.94 2.37 1.00
CA SER A 113 5.82 3.50 0.08
C SER A 113 7.19 3.87 -0.52
N ASN A 114 7.18 4.33 -1.77
CA ASN A 114 8.36 4.89 -2.42
C ASN A 114 8.53 6.39 -2.13
N GLU A 115 7.59 7.01 -1.40
CA GLU A 115 7.64 8.41 -1.04
C GLU A 115 8.67 8.65 0.06
N LYS A 116 9.76 9.36 -0.29
CA LYS A 116 10.90 9.58 0.61
C LYS A 116 10.53 10.46 1.80
N ARG A 117 9.57 11.39 1.66
CA ARG A 117 9.19 12.28 2.77
C ARG A 117 8.63 11.51 3.96
N LEU A 118 7.97 10.36 3.74
CA LEU A 118 7.39 9.54 4.82
C LEU A 118 8.45 8.99 5.79
N LYS A 119 9.71 8.94 5.38
CA LYS A 119 10.86 8.54 6.21
C LYS A 119 11.39 9.65 7.12
N ARG A 120 10.83 10.87 7.07
CA ARG A 120 11.26 11.99 7.93
C ARG A 120 10.83 11.86 9.38
N GLN A 121 10.06 10.83 9.71
CA GLN A 121 9.68 10.44 11.07
C GLN A 121 10.31 9.07 11.41
N SER A 122 10.40 8.76 12.70
CA SER A 122 11.03 7.53 13.21
C SER A 122 10.07 6.58 13.94
N ARG A 123 8.81 6.97 14.13
CA ARG A 123 7.81 6.20 14.89
C ARG A 123 7.33 4.95 14.16
N VAL A 124 7.21 5.03 12.84
CA VAL A 124 6.76 3.93 11.96
C VAL A 124 7.83 3.65 10.92
N SER A 125 8.21 2.38 10.76
CA SER A 125 9.16 2.00 9.71
C SER A 125 8.55 2.16 8.33
N VAL A 126 9.24 2.82 7.41
CA VAL A 126 8.80 2.98 6.01
C VAL A 126 9.79 2.31 5.08
N PHE A 127 9.30 1.41 4.25
CA PHE A 127 10.08 0.63 3.30
C PHE A 127 9.73 1.02 1.87
N SER A 128 10.75 1.37 1.10
CA SER A 128 10.64 1.45 -0.35
C SER A 128 10.57 0.06 -0.96
N THR A 129 10.08 -0.01 -2.20
CA THR A 129 10.04 -1.26 -2.97
C THR A 129 11.43 -1.91 -3.06
N ARG A 130 12.49 -1.10 -3.23
CA ARG A 130 13.87 -1.58 -3.29
C ARG A 130 14.32 -2.21 -1.96
N GLU A 131 13.89 -1.67 -0.83
CA GLU A 131 14.22 -2.21 0.49
C GLU A 131 13.45 -3.50 0.77
N ILE A 132 12.17 -3.58 0.40
CA ILE A 132 11.40 -4.82 0.49
C ILE A 132 12.07 -5.93 -0.32
N VAL A 133 12.44 -5.66 -1.57
CA VAL A 133 13.19 -6.63 -2.40
C VAL A 133 14.48 -7.06 -1.69
N ARG A 134 15.26 -6.12 -1.16
CA ARG A 134 16.48 -6.48 -0.41
C ARG A 134 16.17 -7.34 0.81
N LEU A 135 15.14 -7.04 1.58
CA LEU A 135 14.77 -7.82 2.78
C LEU A 135 14.33 -9.24 2.42
N LEU A 136 13.57 -9.39 1.33
CA LEU A 136 13.05 -10.69 0.89
C LEU A 136 14.13 -11.59 0.27
N PHE A 137 15.14 -11.00 -0.39
CA PHE A 137 16.12 -11.75 -1.18
C PHE A 137 17.55 -11.70 -0.63
N LYS A 138 17.83 -11.00 0.48
CA LYS A 138 19.14 -11.03 1.15
C LYS A 138 19.39 -12.26 2.04
N SER A 139 18.43 -13.16 2.24
CA SER A 139 18.64 -14.38 3.03
C SER A 139 19.27 -15.55 2.24
N LYS A 140 19.84 -15.27 1.06
CA LYS A 140 20.54 -16.27 0.23
C LYS A 140 21.92 -15.75 -0.16
N SER A 141 22.85 -15.73 0.81
CA SER A 141 24.29 -15.81 0.55
C SER A 141 24.86 -16.90 1.43
#